data_AF-A0A932NYK1-F1
#
_entry.id   AF-A0A932NYK1-F1
#
_cell.length_a   1.000
_cell.length_b   1.000
_cell.length_c   1.000
_cell.angle_alpha   90.00
_cell.angle_beta   90.00
_cell.angle_gamma   90.00
#
_symmetry.space_group_name_H-M   'P 1'
#
loop_
_entity.id
_entity.type
_entity.pdbx_description
1 polymer ?
#
loop_
_entity_poly.entity_id
_entity_poly.type
_entity_poly.pdbx_seq_one_letter_code
_entity_poly.pdbx_strand_id
1 'polypeptide(L)' 'DTGFGNILPTGEGLFAFSTMEEIVAAFHAINSDYERHSRAARDIAEEYFKAETVLAKVIDDLGL' A
#
# COMPACT_ATOMS: atom_id res chain seq x y z
N ASP A 1 -9.03 3.42 10.86
CA ASP A 1 -8.64 2.66 9.67
C ASP A 1 -8.56 3.68 8.54
N THR A 2 -7.39 3.84 7.94
CA THR A 2 -7.17 4.78 6.82
C THR A 2 -7.85 4.31 5.52
N GLY A 3 -8.50 3.15 5.54
CA GLY A 3 -9.25 2.57 4.43
C GLY A 3 -8.41 1.71 3.49
N PHE A 4 -7.08 1.68 3.67
CA PHE A 4 -6.17 0.92 2.80
C PHE A 4 -6.39 -0.59 2.90
N GLY A 5 -6.66 -1.12 4.10
CA GLY A 5 -6.81 -2.56 4.32
C GLY A 5 -7.99 -3.20 3.56
N ASN A 6 -8.89 -2.39 3.00
CA ASN A 6 -10.02 -2.88 2.21
C ASN A 6 -9.64 -3.33 0.80
N ILE A 7 -8.56 -2.76 0.24
CA ILE A 7 -8.22 -2.89 -1.18
C ILE A 7 -6.72 -3.06 -1.45
N LEU A 8 -5.87 -2.82 -0.45
CA LEU A 8 -4.42 -2.91 -0.55
C LEU A 8 -3.86 -3.74 0.60
N PRO A 9 -2.77 -4.49 0.39
CA PRO A 9 -2.04 -5.11 1.46
C PRO A 9 -1.48 -4.03 2.41
N THR A 10 -1.55 -4.30 3.71
CA THR A 10 -1.03 -3.40 4.76
C THR A 10 -0.19 -4.17 5.76
N GLY A 11 0.61 -3.46 6.57
CA GLY A 11 1.50 -4.01 7.59
C GLY A 11 2.98 -4.06 7.15
N GLU A 12 3.26 -3.89 5.85
CA GLU A 12 4.62 -3.77 5.34
C GLU A 12 4.66 -2.77 4.17
N GLY A 13 5.40 -1.68 4.33
CA GLY A 13 5.52 -0.62 3.30
C GLY A 13 4.30 0.30 3.20
N LEU A 14 3.11 -0.20 3.52
CA LEU A 14 1.87 0.57 3.70
C LEU A 14 1.22 0.19 5.04
N PHE A 15 0.84 1.17 5.85
CA PHE A 15 0.24 0.94 7.17
C PHE A 15 -1.10 1.65 7.26
N ALA A 16 -2.14 0.87 7.59
CA ALA A 16 -3.40 1.44 8.04
C ALA A 16 -3.38 1.63 9.55
N PHE A 17 -3.99 2.72 10.02
CA PHE A 17 -4.08 3.03 11.44
C PHE A 17 -5.39 3.76 11.76
N SER A 18 -5.71 3.80 13.05
CA SER A 18 -6.89 4.46 13.63
C SER A 18 -6.51 5.35 14.81
N THR A 19 -5.33 5.12 15.39
CA THR A 19 -4.87 5.82 16.61
C THR A 19 -3.47 6.41 16.43
N MET A 20 -3.10 7.29 17.34
CA MET A 20 -1.76 7.87 17.37
C MET A 20 -0.72 6.81 17.73
N GLU A 21 -1.06 5.90 18.64
CA GLU A 21 -0.17 4.83 19.09
C GLU A 21 0.21 3.89 17.93
N GLU A 22 -0.75 3.55 17.08
CA GLU A 22 -0.53 2.70 15.91
C GLU A 22 0.40 3.34 14.89
N ILE A 23 0.22 4.63 14.57
CA ILE A 23 1.10 5.30 13.59
C ILE A 23 2.52 5.48 14.14
N VAL A 24 2.68 5.74 15.44
CA VAL A 24 4.00 5.80 16.08
C VAL A 24 4.69 4.43 16.02
N ALA A 25 3.97 3.33 16.28
CA ALA A 25 4.52 1.98 16.15
C ALA A 25 4.93 1.66 14.70
N ALA A 26 4.11 2.05 13.72
CA ALA A 26 4.45 1.90 12.30
C ALA A 26 5.71 2.69 11.92
N PHE A 27 5.88 3.93 12.42
CA PHE A 27 7.09 4.71 12.23
C PHE A 27 8.33 4.02 12.79
N HIS A 28 8.23 3.40 13.97
CA HIS A 28 9.34 2.63 14.53
C HIS A 28 9.69 1.40 13.69
N ALA A 29 8.69 0.67 13.20
CA ALA A 29 8.91 -0.47 12.30
C ALA A 29 9.63 -0.03 11.02
N ILE A 30 9.13 1.02 10.36
CA ILE A 30 9.74 1.61 9.16
C ILE A 30 11.20 2.00 9.39
N ASN A 31 11.50 2.68 10.50
CA ASN A 31 12.85 3.11 10.79
C ASN A 31 13.80 1.95 11.16
N SER A 32 13.26 0.84 11.69
CA SER A 32 14.07 -0.33 12.04
C SER A 32 14.53 -1.15 10.82
N ASP A 33 13.77 -1.12 9.73
CA ASP A 33 14.08 -1.82 8.48
C ASP A 33 13.53 -1.06 7.27
N TYR A 34 14.11 0.11 7.01
CA TYR A 34 13.63 1.02 5.96
C TYR A 34 13.72 0.41 4.57
N GLU A 35 14.77 -0.35 4.28
CA GLU A 35 14.97 -0.94 2.95
C GLU A 35 13.84 -1.93 2.62
N ARG A 36 13.50 -2.81 3.57
CA ARG A 36 12.40 -3.76 3.41
C ARG A 36 11.08 -3.04 3.20
N HIS A 37 10.76 -2.06 4.05
CA HIS A 37 9.51 -1.32 3.95
C HIS A 37 9.42 -0.48 2.67
N SER A 38 10.53 0.11 2.23
CA SER A 38 10.59 0.86 0.96
C SER A 38 10.36 -0.06 -0.25
N ARG A 39 10.95 -1.25 -0.23
CA ARG A 39 10.76 -2.27 -1.27
C ARG A 39 9.31 -2.73 -1.34
N ALA A 40 8.73 -3.11 -0.19
CA ALA A 40 7.33 -3.51 -0.12
C ALA A 40 6.38 -2.40 -0.59
N ALA A 41 6.63 -1.13 -0.21
CA ALA A 41 5.83 0.00 -0.69
C ALA A 41 5.91 0.16 -2.22
N ARG A 42 7.10 -0.06 -2.79
CA ARG A 42 7.29 -0.02 -4.25
C ARG A 42 6.58 -1.17 -4.95
N ASP A 43 6.67 -2.38 -4.42
CA ASP A 43 6.01 -3.56 -4.99
C ASP A 43 4.49 -3.35 -5.01
N ILE A 44 3.90 -2.79 -3.93
CA ILE A 44 2.49 -2.39 -3.88
C ILE A 44 2.17 -1.35 -4.95
N ALA A 45 3.03 -0.33 -5.13
CA ALA A 45 2.82 0.68 -6.16
C ALA A 45 2.84 0.08 -7.58
N GLU A 46 3.78 -0.82 -7.85
CA GLU A 46 3.91 -1.48 -9.16
C GLU A 46 2.76 -2.45 -9.45
N GLU A 47 2.25 -3.15 -8.43
CA GLU A 47 1.16 -4.11 -8.59
C GLU A 47 -0.20 -3.40 -8.75
N TYR A 48 -0.49 -2.41 -7.91
CA TYR A 48 -1.85 -1.84 -7.82
C TYR A 48 -2.02 -0.48 -8.53
N PHE A 49 -0.95 0.28 -8.73
CA PHE A 49 -1.02 1.66 -9.23
C PHE A 49 -0.30 1.89 -10.55
N LYS A 50 0.34 0.85 -11.11
CA LYS A 50 0.98 0.93 -12.42
C LYS A 50 -0.06 1.24 -13.50
N ALA A 51 0.26 2.19 -14.37
CA ALA A 51 -0.66 2.72 -15.38
C ALA A 51 -1.26 1.64 -16.26
N GLU A 52 -0.45 0.67 -16.69
CA GLU A 52 -0.88 -0.46 -17.50
C GLU A 52 -1.88 -1.35 -16.76
N THR A 53 -1.67 -1.61 -15.48
CA THR A 53 -2.58 -2.41 -14.65
C THR A 53 -3.92 -1.69 -14.47
N VAL A 54 -3.86 -0.41 -14.08
CA VAL A 54 -5.06 0.39 -13.83
C VAL A 54 -5.85 0.60 -15.12
N LEU A 55 -5.18 0.95 -16.21
CA LEU A 55 -5.84 1.19 -17.49
C LEU A 55 -6.46 -0.09 -18.06
N ALA A 56 -5.76 -1.24 -17.97
CA ALA A 56 -6.32 -2.52 -18.40
C ALA A 56 -7.60 -2.85 -17.63
N LYS A 57 -7.61 -2.65 -16.31
CA LYS A 57 -8.80 -2.85 -15.49
C LYS A 57 -9.94 -1.89 -15.87
N VAL A 58 -9.65 -0.61 -16.12
CA VAL A 58 -10.67 0.37 -16.54
C VAL A 58 -11.28 -0.02 -17.87
N ILE A 59 -10.48 -0.48 -18.84
CA ILE A 59 -10.97 -0.94 -20.14
C ILE A 59 -11.88 -2.18 -19.97
N ASP A 60 -11.45 -3.16 -19.17
CA ASP A 60 -12.23 -4.37 -18.86
C ASP A 60 -13.56 -4.03 -18.18
N ASP A 61 -13.55 -3.14 -17.18
CA ASP A 61 -14.74 -2.68 -16.46
C ASP A 61 -15.73 -1.92 -17.40
N LEU A 62 -15.24 -1.34 -18.50
CA LEU A 62 -16.06 -0.69 -19.54
C LEU A 62 -16.54 -1.66 -20.64
N GLY A 63 -16.07 -2.91 -20.64
CA GLY A 63 -16.41 -3.93 -21.62
C GLY A 63 -15.83 -3.68 -23.02
N LEU A 64 -14.66 -3.03 -23.09
CA LEU A 64 -13.98 -2.63 -24.33
C LEU A 64 -12.81 -3.56 -24.70
#